data_AF-K1ZL73-F1
#
_entry.id   AF-K1ZL73-F1
#
_cell.length_a   1.000
_cell.length_b   1.000
_cell.length_c   1.000
_cell.angle_alpha   90.00
_cell.angle_beta   90.00
_cell.angle_gamma   90.00
#
_symmetry.space_group_name_H-M   'P 1'
#
loop_
_entity.id
_entity.type
_entity.pdbx_description
1 polymer ?
#
loop_
_entity_poly.entity_id
_entity_poly.type
_entity_poly.pdbx_seq_one_letter_code
_entity_poly.pdbx_strand_id
1 'polypeptide(L)'
;MLNPFEDFQNMGNINRDFEEYEYPVTTQSSDILEEQSEKPNLWSFYFISIILCLILMARLLDLQVAEGAKHQFLAEGNRIRSKNIPAPRGNIYDQKGQILAKNIASYNLEMYPADLPRDKNDRVKIYQEVQKYSNIDIDELVKKVDERGLYSLEPIILKENLPRDEAQILEIRYQNLSGIVINKMPIRQYEIVANLSHTLGYVGKISQLELEDNLNYKITDDYGKSGLELVYENDLKGTSGQEQVEVDSVGRIQRILAT
;
A
#
# COMPACT_ATOMS: atom_id res chain seq x y z
N MET A 1 112.99 27.70 -57.31
CA MET A 1 113.41 28.02 -55.93
C MET A 1 112.82 29.37 -55.57
N LEU A 2 111.85 29.39 -54.66
CA LEU A 2 111.62 30.35 -53.57
C LEU A 2 110.20 30.09 -53.05
N ASN A 3 110.15 29.70 -51.78
CA ASN A 3 109.01 29.15 -51.08
C ASN A 3 108.14 30.32 -50.58
N PRO A 4 106.82 30.40 -50.86
CA PRO A 4 106.00 31.58 -50.56
C PRO A 4 105.58 31.72 -49.08
N PHE A 5 106.35 31.13 -48.15
CA PHE A 5 106.01 31.08 -46.71
C PHE A 5 106.67 32.17 -45.85
N GLU A 6 107.26 33.21 -46.44
CA GLU A 6 107.88 34.31 -45.69
C GLU A 6 106.90 35.40 -45.18
N ASP A 7 105.62 35.36 -45.57
CA ASP A 7 104.68 36.45 -45.28
C ASP A 7 103.85 36.29 -43.99
N PHE A 8 104.12 35.26 -43.18
CA PHE A 8 103.38 34.99 -41.93
C PHE A 8 104.12 35.43 -40.65
N GLN A 9 105.34 35.97 -40.75
CA GLN A 9 106.11 36.38 -39.56
C GLN A 9 105.89 37.82 -39.11
N ASN A 10 104.92 38.55 -39.68
CA ASN A 10 104.69 39.95 -39.33
C ASN A 10 103.21 40.34 -39.14
N MET A 11 102.36 39.39 -38.75
CA MET A 11 101.09 39.72 -38.11
C MET A 11 101.31 39.76 -36.60
N GLY A 12 101.27 40.98 -36.08
CA GLY A 12 101.72 41.37 -34.76
C GLY A 12 101.17 40.57 -33.59
N ASN A 13 101.93 40.63 -32.50
CA ASN A 13 101.56 40.28 -31.14
C ASN A 13 100.10 40.61 -30.85
N ILE A 14 99.23 39.61 -30.93
CA ILE A 14 97.95 39.67 -30.24
C ILE A 14 98.26 39.29 -28.81
N ASN A 15 98.46 40.31 -27.99
CA ASN A 15 98.46 40.19 -26.54
C ASN A 15 97.09 39.62 -26.16
N ARG A 16 97.01 38.33 -25.83
CA ARG A 16 95.79 37.74 -25.28
C ARG A 16 95.76 38.11 -23.81
N ASP A 17 95.33 39.33 -23.52
CA ASP A 17 94.88 39.70 -22.20
C ASP A 17 93.58 38.91 -21.98
N PHE A 18 93.70 37.73 -21.38
CA PHE A 18 92.56 37.00 -20.85
C PHE A 18 92.02 37.85 -19.70
N GLU A 19 91.00 38.68 -19.98
CA GLU A 19 90.11 39.17 -18.93
C GLU A 19 89.44 37.93 -18.34
N GLU A 20 90.00 37.45 -17.22
CA GLU A 20 89.39 36.46 -16.37
C GLU A 20 88.08 37.07 -15.91
N TYR A 21 86.98 36.57 -16.47
CA TYR A 21 85.64 37.03 -16.12
C TYR A 21 85.40 36.62 -14.66
N GLU A 22 85.64 37.55 -13.73
CA GLU A 22 85.27 37.36 -12.34
C GLU A 22 83.74 37.19 -12.29
N TYR A 23 83.30 35.96 -12.04
CA TYR A 23 81.93 35.73 -11.63
C TYR A 23 81.67 36.56 -10.38
N PRO A 24 80.63 37.41 -10.33
CA PRO A 24 80.30 38.09 -9.09
C PRO A 24 80.00 37.02 -8.04
N VAL A 25 80.75 37.06 -6.94
CA VAL A 25 80.45 36.27 -5.75
C VAL A 25 79.09 36.75 -5.24
N THR A 26 78.04 35.97 -5.50
CA THR A 26 76.69 36.25 -4.97
C THR A 26 76.65 35.91 -3.48
N THR A 27 77.35 36.70 -2.67
CA THR A 27 77.14 36.76 -1.22
C THR A 27 76.12 37.85 -0.93
N GLN A 28 74.95 37.42 -0.43
CA GLN A 28 73.74 38.21 -0.10
C GLN A 28 72.92 38.60 -1.34
N SER A 29 71.66 38.22 -1.53
CA SER A 29 70.56 37.99 -0.58
C SER A 29 69.64 36.88 -1.09
N SER A 30 69.47 35.81 -0.31
CA SER A 30 68.46 34.78 -0.52
C SER A 30 67.08 35.24 -0.07
N ASP A 31 66.70 36.46 -0.42
CA ASP A 31 65.40 37.04 -0.09
C ASP A 31 64.86 37.70 -1.37
N ILE A 32 63.59 37.45 -1.68
CA ILE A 32 62.81 37.92 -2.86
C ILE A 32 63.01 36.96 -4.06
N LEU A 33 62.17 35.94 -4.30
CA LEU A 33 60.71 35.92 -4.36
C LEU A 33 60.18 34.58 -3.83
N GLU A 34 59.93 34.49 -2.53
CA GLU A 34 58.89 33.57 -2.06
C GLU A 34 57.57 34.27 -2.41
N GLU A 35 57.04 33.99 -3.60
CA GLU A 35 55.68 34.37 -3.97
C GLU A 35 54.78 33.80 -2.89
N GLN A 36 54.36 34.65 -1.95
CA GLN A 36 53.38 34.28 -0.94
C GLN A 36 52.11 33.94 -1.71
N SER A 37 51.97 32.67 -2.08
CA SER A 37 50.70 32.08 -2.47
C SER A 37 49.78 32.31 -1.29
N GLU A 38 48.95 33.35 -1.37
CA GLU A 38 47.83 33.55 -0.49
C GLU A 38 47.05 32.24 -0.53
N LYS A 39 47.21 31.41 0.51
CA LYS A 39 46.44 30.18 0.65
C LYS A 39 44.98 30.61 0.51
N PRO A 40 44.23 30.11 -0.49
CA PRO A 40 42.87 30.57 -0.68
C PRO A 40 42.12 30.34 0.63
N ASN A 41 41.42 31.37 1.10
CA ASN A 41 40.65 31.31 2.34
C ASN A 41 39.49 30.31 2.14
N LEU A 42 39.78 29.01 2.28
CA LEU A 42 38.82 27.91 2.19
C LEU A 42 37.71 28.02 3.24
N TRP A 43 37.90 28.88 4.24
CA TRP A 43 36.93 29.17 5.28
C TRP A 43 35.58 29.64 4.71
N SER A 44 35.58 30.44 3.63
CA SER A 44 34.35 30.86 2.95
C SER A 44 33.63 29.69 2.29
N PHE A 45 34.37 28.76 1.68
CA PHE A 45 33.81 27.54 1.08
C PHE A 45 33.24 26.61 2.15
N TYR A 46 33.94 26.41 3.27
CA TYR A 46 33.43 25.66 4.41
C TYR A 46 32.17 26.29 5.00
N PHE A 47 32.15 27.61 5.14
CA PHE A 47 30.99 28.34 5.66
C PHE A 47 29.77 28.18 4.74
N ILE A 48 29.95 28.31 3.43
CA ILE A 48 28.89 28.10 2.43
C ILE A 48 28.40 26.63 2.45
N SER A 49 29.32 25.67 2.54
CA SER A 49 28.99 24.24 2.64
C SER A 49 28.19 23.92 3.90
N ILE A 50 28.56 24.50 5.05
CA ILE A 50 27.84 24.35 6.33
C ILE A 50 26.45 24.96 6.23
N ILE A 51 26.31 26.16 5.65
CA ILE A 51 25.01 26.79 5.45
C ILE A 51 24.11 25.93 4.55
N LEU A 52 24.64 25.42 3.44
CA LEU A 52 23.89 24.53 2.54
C LEU A 52 23.45 23.26 3.28
N CYS A 53 24.33 22.67 4.08
CA CYS A 53 24.02 21.47 4.87
C CYS A 53 22.93 21.76 5.91
N LEU A 54 22.96 22.92 6.56
CA LEU A 54 21.92 23.37 7.50
C LEU A 54 20.57 23.58 6.81
N ILE A 55 20.55 24.14 5.60
CA ILE A 55 19.32 24.30 4.81
C ILE A 55 18.73 22.94 4.44
N LEU A 56 19.55 21.99 3.98
CA LEU A 56 19.12 20.63 3.68
C LEU A 56 18.63 19.89 4.95
N MET A 57 19.32 20.06 6.07
CA MET A 57 18.93 19.49 7.36
C MET A 57 17.59 20.03 7.83
N ALA A 58 17.39 21.36 7.76
CA ALA A 58 16.12 21.99 8.09
C ALA A 58 14.98 21.47 7.19
N ARG A 59 15.24 21.28 5.89
CA ARG A 59 14.26 20.73 4.95
C ARG A 59 13.95 19.25 5.23
N LEU A 60 14.94 18.46 5.64
CA LEU A 60 14.74 17.08 6.04
C LEU A 60 13.94 16.97 7.34
N LEU A 61 14.21 17.85 8.32
CA LEU A 61 13.43 17.92 9.56
C LEU A 61 11.99 18.34 9.27
N ASP A 62 11.78 19.31 8.39
CA ASP A 62 10.45 19.72 7.93
C ASP A 62 9.69 18.54 7.31
N LEU A 63 10.33 17.76 6.43
CA LEU A 63 9.73 16.55 5.83
C LEU A 63 9.43 15.47 6.89
N GLN A 64 10.35 15.21 7.81
CA GLN A 64 10.19 14.20 8.85
C GLN A 64 9.11 14.58 9.88
N VAL A 65 8.99 15.86 10.24
CA VAL A 65 8.02 16.35 11.24
C VAL A 65 6.65 16.62 10.63
N ALA A 66 6.59 17.24 9.43
CA ALA A 66 5.33 17.59 8.78
C ALA A 66 4.67 16.40 8.07
N GLU A 67 5.46 15.51 7.44
CA GLU A 67 4.92 14.37 6.67
C GLU A 67 5.11 13.03 7.38
N GLY A 68 6.09 12.88 8.27
CA GLY A 68 6.32 11.63 9.00
C GLY A 68 5.12 11.20 9.86
N ALA A 69 4.53 12.12 10.61
CA ALA A 69 3.32 11.85 11.39
C ALA A 69 2.12 11.52 10.50
N LYS A 70 2.00 12.17 9.34
CA LYS A 70 0.92 11.95 8.37
C LYS A 70 1.05 10.59 7.67
N HIS A 71 2.26 10.19 7.27
CA HIS A 71 2.52 8.88 6.64
C HIS A 71 2.43 7.74 7.64
N GLN A 72 2.86 7.95 8.89
CA GLN A 72 2.68 6.98 9.96
C GLN A 72 1.19 6.79 10.27
N PHE A 73 0.40 7.87 10.32
CA PHE A 73 -1.06 7.77 10.52
C PHE A 73 -1.78 7.10 9.33
N LEU A 74 -1.37 7.35 8.09
CA LEU A 74 -1.90 6.65 6.91
C LEU A 74 -1.51 5.16 6.91
N ALA A 75 -0.31 4.80 7.37
CA ALA A 75 0.13 3.42 7.51
C ALA A 75 -0.61 2.70 8.67
N GLU A 76 -0.80 3.37 9.81
CA GLU A 76 -1.52 2.84 10.97
C GLU A 76 -3.02 2.68 10.66
N GLY A 77 -3.61 3.66 9.96
CA GLY A 77 -5.02 3.64 9.55
C GLY A 77 -5.35 2.54 8.54
N ASN A 78 -4.40 2.13 7.70
CA ASN A 78 -4.58 0.99 6.80
C ASN A 78 -4.46 -0.36 7.50
N ARG A 79 -3.85 -0.39 8.69
CA ARG A 79 -3.68 -1.61 9.50
C ARG A 79 -4.96 -2.00 10.23
N ILE A 80 -5.79 -1.04 10.63
CA ILE A 80 -7.02 -1.28 11.38
C ILE A 80 -8.22 -1.27 10.43
N ARG A 81 -8.93 -2.40 10.33
CA ARG A 81 -10.16 -2.52 9.56
C ARG A 81 -11.34 -2.79 10.47
N SER A 82 -12.47 -2.22 10.10
CA SER A 82 -13.73 -2.53 10.76
C SER A 82 -14.49 -3.59 9.96
N LYS A 83 -14.73 -4.74 10.58
CA LYS A 83 -15.53 -5.83 10.03
C LYS A 83 -16.90 -5.83 10.69
N ASN A 84 -17.95 -5.80 9.86
CA ASN A 84 -19.31 -5.99 10.34
C ASN A 84 -19.56 -7.46 10.65
N ILE A 85 -20.08 -7.77 11.83
CA ILE A 85 -20.51 -9.11 12.19
C ILE A 85 -22.03 -9.16 12.11
N PRO A 86 -22.58 -9.87 11.11
CA PRO A 86 -24.03 -9.96 10.97
C PRO A 86 -24.61 -10.71 12.18
N ALA A 87 -25.60 -10.09 12.82
CA ALA A 87 -26.34 -10.75 13.88
C ALA A 87 -27.42 -11.67 13.30
N PRO A 88 -27.57 -12.91 13.81
CA PRO A 88 -28.68 -13.77 13.42
C PRO A 88 -30.01 -13.15 13.86
N ARG A 89 -31.03 -13.26 13.00
CA ARG A 89 -32.39 -12.78 13.31
C ARG A 89 -33.08 -13.67 14.36
N GLY A 90 -34.13 -13.18 15.01
CA GLY A 90 -34.98 -14.00 15.87
C GLY A 90 -35.59 -15.20 15.13
N ASN A 91 -35.68 -16.37 15.77
CA ASN A 91 -36.42 -17.51 15.22
C ASN A 91 -37.92 -17.27 15.36
N ILE A 92 -38.71 -17.70 14.37
CA ILE A 92 -40.18 -17.65 14.43
C ILE A 92 -40.67 -19.06 14.77
N TYR A 93 -41.56 -19.15 15.75
CA TYR A 93 -42.14 -20.41 16.22
C TYR A 93 -43.66 -20.39 16.06
N ASP A 94 -44.25 -21.57 15.88
CA ASP A 94 -45.69 -21.75 16.04
C ASP A 94 -46.09 -21.81 17.53
N GLN A 95 -47.39 -21.91 17.81
CA GLN A 95 -47.92 -22.02 19.17
C GLN A 95 -47.46 -23.28 19.92
N LYS A 96 -47.02 -24.32 19.20
CA LYS A 96 -46.53 -25.59 19.75
C LYS A 96 -45.00 -25.61 19.89
N GLY A 97 -44.31 -24.52 19.55
CA GLY A 97 -42.86 -24.40 19.59
C GLY A 97 -42.13 -24.97 18.38
N GLN A 98 -42.81 -25.32 17.29
CA GLN A 98 -42.17 -25.73 16.04
C GLN A 98 -41.59 -24.53 15.32
N ILE A 99 -40.36 -24.65 14.83
CA ILE A 99 -39.68 -23.58 14.10
C ILE A 99 -40.32 -23.42 12.72
N LEU A 100 -40.80 -22.21 12.42
CA LEU A 100 -41.30 -21.81 11.11
C LEU A 100 -40.23 -21.08 10.29
N ALA A 101 -39.37 -20.30 10.95
CA ALA A 101 -38.25 -19.63 10.32
C ALA A 101 -37.04 -19.60 11.26
N LYS A 102 -35.86 -19.95 10.72
CA LYS A 102 -34.58 -19.98 11.43
C LYS A 102 -33.45 -19.42 10.58
N ASN A 103 -32.32 -19.14 11.22
CA ASN A 103 -31.09 -18.81 10.51
C ASN A 103 -30.25 -20.07 10.34
N ILE A 104 -29.70 -20.24 9.14
CA ILE A 104 -28.68 -21.25 8.86
C ILE A 104 -27.39 -20.58 8.42
N ALA A 105 -26.25 -21.24 8.64
CA ALA A 105 -24.98 -20.73 8.17
C ALA A 105 -24.89 -20.89 6.65
N SER A 106 -24.63 -19.77 5.98
CA SER A 106 -24.27 -19.66 4.58
C SER A 106 -22.86 -19.12 4.46
N TYR A 107 -22.25 -19.31 3.29
CA TYR A 107 -20.89 -18.86 3.02
C TYR A 107 -20.86 -18.11 1.69
N ASN A 108 -20.17 -16.98 1.66
CA ASN A 108 -19.95 -16.20 0.46
C ASN A 108 -18.46 -16.20 0.13
N LEU A 109 -18.14 -16.35 -1.15
CA LEU A 109 -16.80 -16.10 -1.65
C LEU A 109 -16.67 -14.61 -1.92
N GLU A 110 -15.77 -13.96 -1.19
CA GLU A 110 -15.53 -12.52 -1.24
C GLU A 110 -14.11 -12.22 -1.70
N MET A 111 -13.96 -11.11 -2.41
CA MET A 111 -12.68 -10.55 -2.83
C MET A 111 -12.50 -9.15 -2.27
N TYR A 112 -11.38 -8.88 -1.62
CA TYR A 112 -10.99 -7.57 -1.09
C TYR A 112 -10.00 -6.91 -2.06
N PRO A 113 -10.42 -5.91 -2.87
CA PRO A 113 -9.55 -5.28 -3.86
C PRO A 113 -8.30 -4.64 -3.26
N ALA A 114 -8.42 -4.06 -2.05
CA ALA A 114 -7.32 -3.46 -1.33
C ALA A 114 -6.16 -4.43 -1.01
N ASP A 115 -6.47 -5.73 -0.90
CA ASP A 115 -5.51 -6.78 -0.57
C ASP A 115 -4.93 -7.45 -1.80
N LEU A 116 -5.42 -7.14 -2.99
CA LEU A 116 -4.86 -7.69 -4.21
C LEU A 116 -3.46 -7.09 -4.49
N PRO A 117 -2.54 -7.86 -5.08
CA PRO A 117 -1.25 -7.37 -5.51
C PRO A 117 -1.37 -6.12 -6.39
N ARG A 118 -0.42 -5.19 -6.24
CA ARG A 118 -0.38 -3.98 -7.07
C ARG A 118 0.13 -4.28 -8.47
N ASP A 119 1.04 -5.25 -8.59
CA ASP A 119 1.50 -5.74 -9.88
C ASP A 119 0.39 -6.51 -10.62
N LYS A 120 0.27 -6.22 -11.91
CA LYS A 120 -0.79 -6.80 -12.74
C LYS A 120 -0.56 -8.30 -12.96
N ASN A 121 0.69 -8.75 -13.12
CA ASN A 121 0.96 -10.16 -13.40
C ASN A 121 0.62 -11.04 -12.21
N ASP A 122 0.94 -10.58 -10.99
CA ASP A 122 0.59 -11.31 -9.78
C ASP A 122 -0.91 -11.37 -9.52
N ARG A 123 -1.67 -10.29 -9.84
CA ARG A 123 -3.14 -10.34 -9.80
C ARG A 123 -3.73 -11.36 -10.77
N VAL A 124 -3.20 -11.40 -12.00
CA VAL A 124 -3.70 -12.35 -13.01
C VAL A 124 -3.55 -13.80 -12.55
N LYS A 125 -2.46 -14.14 -11.85
CA LYS A 125 -2.29 -15.47 -11.24
C LYS A 125 -3.39 -15.78 -10.22
N ILE A 126 -3.75 -14.82 -9.37
CA ILE A 126 -4.85 -14.98 -8.40
C ILE A 126 -6.17 -15.21 -9.15
N TYR A 127 -6.46 -14.41 -10.17
CA TYR A 127 -7.70 -14.56 -10.95
C TYR A 127 -7.78 -15.93 -11.64
N GLN A 128 -6.67 -16.45 -12.15
CA GLN A 128 -6.60 -17.80 -12.73
C GLN A 128 -6.88 -18.90 -11.69
N GLU A 129 -6.32 -18.78 -10.49
CA GLU A 129 -6.59 -19.73 -9.40
C GLU A 129 -8.06 -19.69 -8.96
N VAL A 130 -8.65 -18.48 -8.89
CA VAL A 130 -10.09 -18.31 -8.59
C VAL A 130 -10.92 -18.97 -9.70
N GLN A 131 -10.68 -18.64 -10.97
CA GLN A 131 -11.41 -19.20 -12.11
C GLN A 131 -11.44 -20.73 -12.09
N LYS A 132 -10.29 -21.36 -11.80
CA LYS A 132 -10.12 -22.82 -11.82
C LYS A 132 -11.05 -23.57 -10.86
N TYR A 133 -11.37 -22.99 -9.70
CA TYR A 133 -12.15 -23.70 -8.67
C TYR A 133 -13.53 -23.08 -8.41
N SER A 134 -13.76 -21.83 -8.77
CA SER A 134 -15.09 -21.20 -8.64
C SER A 134 -15.85 -21.07 -9.96
N ASN A 135 -15.23 -21.39 -11.10
CA ASN A 135 -15.82 -21.29 -12.44
C ASN A 135 -16.34 -19.87 -12.76
N ILE A 136 -15.63 -18.84 -12.26
CA ILE A 136 -15.92 -17.43 -12.52
C ILE A 136 -14.95 -16.94 -13.60
N ASP A 137 -15.44 -16.18 -14.55
CA ASP A 137 -14.61 -15.69 -15.64
C ASP A 137 -13.64 -14.59 -15.19
N ILE A 138 -12.43 -14.59 -15.73
CA ILE A 138 -11.38 -13.62 -15.37
C ILE A 138 -11.83 -12.20 -15.77
N ASP A 139 -12.47 -12.06 -16.94
CA ASP A 139 -12.92 -10.75 -17.42
C ASP A 139 -13.99 -10.15 -16.50
N GLU A 140 -14.85 -11.00 -15.91
CA GLU A 140 -15.83 -10.57 -14.90
C GLU A 140 -15.13 -10.10 -13.61
N LEU A 141 -14.10 -10.83 -13.14
CA LEU A 141 -13.34 -10.44 -11.96
C LEU A 141 -12.63 -9.10 -12.16
N VAL A 142 -11.96 -8.93 -13.30
CA VAL A 142 -11.26 -7.69 -13.66
C VAL A 142 -12.24 -6.53 -13.69
N LYS A 143 -13.39 -6.70 -14.36
CA LYS A 143 -14.42 -5.67 -14.43
C LYS A 143 -14.93 -5.25 -13.05
N LYS A 144 -15.26 -6.21 -12.18
CA LYS A 144 -15.73 -5.92 -10.81
C LYS A 144 -14.68 -5.17 -9.99
N VAL A 145 -13.40 -5.56 -10.12
CA VAL A 145 -12.29 -4.89 -9.43
C VAL A 145 -12.06 -3.48 -9.96
N ASP A 146 -12.15 -3.28 -11.27
CA ASP A 146 -11.97 -1.96 -11.91
C ASP A 146 -13.12 -1.00 -11.56
N GLU A 147 -14.37 -1.49 -11.54
CA GLU A 147 -15.56 -0.72 -11.13
C GLU A 147 -15.48 -0.28 -9.66
N ARG A 148 -15.00 -1.16 -8.78
CA ARG A 148 -14.88 -0.89 -7.35
C ARG A 148 -13.64 -0.08 -6.99
N GLY A 149 -12.57 -0.25 -7.75
CA GLY A 149 -11.25 0.34 -7.52
C GLY A 149 -10.36 -0.50 -6.59
N LEU A 150 -9.07 -0.60 -6.94
CA LEU A 150 -8.03 -1.36 -6.22
C LEU A 150 -7.73 -0.87 -4.79
N TYR A 151 -8.25 0.28 -4.38
CA TYR A 151 -8.06 0.82 -3.02
C TYR A 151 -9.30 0.65 -2.15
N SER A 152 -10.39 0.06 -2.68
CA SER A 152 -11.59 -0.17 -1.91
C SER A 152 -11.38 -1.24 -0.83
N LEU A 153 -11.75 -0.90 0.40
CA LEU A 153 -11.74 -1.80 1.56
C LEU A 153 -13.01 -2.67 1.63
N GLU A 154 -14.04 -2.33 0.86
CA GLU A 154 -15.27 -3.10 0.84
C GLU A 154 -15.11 -4.34 -0.04
N PRO A 155 -15.57 -5.52 0.41
CA PRO A 155 -15.49 -6.72 -0.39
C PRO A 155 -16.38 -6.65 -1.62
N ILE A 156 -15.97 -7.39 -2.64
CA ILE A 156 -16.75 -7.75 -3.82
C ILE A 156 -17.22 -9.19 -3.61
N ILE A 157 -18.53 -9.40 -3.63
CA ILE A 157 -19.10 -10.74 -3.55
C ILE A 157 -18.95 -11.42 -4.92
N LEU A 158 -18.19 -12.52 -4.95
CA LEU A 158 -17.95 -13.30 -6.15
C LEU A 158 -19.01 -14.38 -6.35
N LYS A 159 -19.37 -15.07 -5.26
CA LYS A 159 -20.38 -16.13 -5.25
C LYS A 159 -21.09 -16.16 -3.90
N GLU A 160 -22.41 -16.18 -3.93
CA GLU A 160 -23.27 -16.24 -2.74
C GLU A 160 -23.74 -17.67 -2.46
N ASN A 161 -24.11 -17.93 -1.21
CA ASN A 161 -24.82 -19.13 -0.80
C ASN A 161 -24.10 -20.45 -1.10
N LEU A 162 -22.79 -20.47 -0.85
CA LEU A 162 -21.97 -21.67 -0.97
C LEU A 162 -22.39 -22.72 0.07
N PRO A 163 -22.58 -23.98 -0.35
CA PRO A 163 -22.71 -25.10 0.56
C PRO A 163 -21.48 -25.20 1.47
N ARG A 164 -21.71 -25.63 2.71
CA ARG A 164 -20.65 -25.77 3.73
C ARG A 164 -19.44 -26.56 3.25
N ASP A 165 -19.64 -27.63 2.48
CA ASP A 165 -18.55 -28.51 2.03
C ASP A 165 -17.72 -27.85 0.93
N GLU A 166 -18.39 -27.17 -0.02
CA GLU A 166 -17.72 -26.39 -1.07
C GLU A 166 -16.93 -25.22 -0.45
N ALA A 167 -17.54 -24.50 0.49
CA ALA A 167 -16.92 -23.39 1.19
C ALA A 167 -15.63 -23.79 1.91
N GLN A 168 -15.63 -24.91 2.63
CA GLN A 168 -14.42 -25.42 3.32
C GLN A 168 -13.31 -25.82 2.34
N ILE A 169 -13.66 -26.44 1.22
CA ILE A 169 -12.67 -26.80 0.19
C ILE A 169 -12.04 -25.53 -0.39
N LEU A 170 -12.85 -24.51 -0.71
CA LEU A 170 -12.36 -23.24 -1.22
C LEU A 170 -11.53 -22.48 -0.18
N GLU A 171 -11.92 -22.51 1.10
CA GLU A 171 -11.18 -21.89 2.20
C GLU A 171 -9.75 -22.46 2.31
N ILE A 172 -9.60 -23.79 2.24
CA ILE A 172 -8.28 -24.44 2.27
C ILE A 172 -7.46 -24.08 1.02
N ARG A 173 -8.07 -24.11 -0.17
CA ARG A 173 -7.36 -23.80 -1.42
C ARG A 173 -6.91 -22.35 -1.49
N TYR A 174 -7.76 -21.43 -1.05
CA TYR A 174 -7.53 -19.99 -1.14
C TYR A 174 -6.85 -19.40 0.09
N GLN A 175 -6.49 -20.22 1.09
CA GLN A 175 -5.81 -19.79 2.31
C GLN A 175 -4.55 -18.92 2.05
N ASN A 176 -3.86 -19.16 0.94
CA ASN A 176 -2.65 -18.44 0.56
C ASN A 176 -2.87 -17.35 -0.50
N LEU A 177 -4.09 -17.17 -1.01
CA LEU A 177 -4.39 -16.13 -1.98
C LEU A 177 -4.67 -14.81 -1.27
N SER A 178 -3.97 -13.76 -1.68
CA SER A 178 -4.17 -12.42 -1.15
C SER A 178 -5.53 -11.87 -1.57
N GLY A 179 -6.29 -11.34 -0.61
CA GLY A 179 -7.58 -10.70 -0.87
C GLY A 179 -8.73 -11.64 -1.24
N ILE A 180 -8.61 -12.96 -1.12
CA ILE A 180 -9.72 -13.90 -1.32
C ILE A 180 -10.11 -14.50 0.03
N VAL A 181 -11.38 -14.37 0.42
CA VAL A 181 -11.85 -14.81 1.74
C VAL A 181 -13.22 -15.48 1.60
N ILE A 182 -13.43 -16.55 2.37
CA ILE A 182 -14.75 -17.14 2.57
C ILE A 182 -15.37 -16.48 3.80
N ASN A 183 -16.44 -15.72 3.60
CA ASN A 183 -17.16 -15.06 4.69
C ASN A 183 -18.39 -15.86 5.08
N LYS A 184 -18.57 -16.10 6.38
CA LYS A 184 -19.71 -16.84 6.92
C LYS A 184 -20.81 -15.86 7.30
N MET A 185 -22.00 -16.04 6.72
CA MET A 185 -23.16 -15.18 6.96
C MET A 185 -24.39 -16.02 7.31
N PRO A 186 -25.23 -15.60 8.27
CA PRO A 186 -26.52 -16.25 8.50
C PRO A 186 -27.47 -15.93 7.34
N ILE A 187 -28.16 -16.93 6.80
CA ILE A 187 -29.29 -16.73 5.87
C ILE A 187 -30.58 -17.28 6.46
N ARG A 188 -31.70 -16.71 6.03
CA ARG A 188 -33.02 -17.10 6.50
C ARG A 188 -33.50 -18.35 5.79
N GLN A 189 -33.82 -19.40 6.55
CA GLN A 189 -34.49 -20.61 6.07
C GLN A 189 -35.90 -20.69 6.65
N TYR A 190 -36.87 -20.90 5.76
CA TYR A 190 -38.27 -21.11 6.12
C TYR A 190 -38.59 -22.60 6.04
N GLU A 191 -39.31 -23.10 7.04
CA GLU A 191 -39.86 -24.45 6.98
C GLU A 191 -41.11 -24.44 6.08
N ILE A 192 -41.21 -25.39 5.15
CA ILE A 192 -42.32 -25.42 4.19
C ILE A 192 -43.56 -25.94 4.90
N VAL A 193 -44.33 -25.02 5.46
CA VAL A 193 -45.66 -25.28 6.00
C VAL A 193 -46.69 -24.74 5.02
N ALA A 194 -47.57 -25.62 4.54
CA ALA A 194 -48.57 -25.28 3.53
C ALA A 194 -49.35 -24.01 3.92
N ASN A 195 -49.47 -23.07 2.97
CA ASN A 195 -50.26 -21.84 3.06
C ASN A 195 -49.78 -20.76 4.06
N LEU A 196 -48.61 -20.87 4.68
CA LEU A 196 -48.09 -19.83 5.59
C LEU A 196 -47.11 -18.85 4.93
N SER A 197 -46.69 -19.06 3.68
CA SER A 197 -45.65 -18.24 3.04
C SER A 197 -45.97 -16.75 3.00
N HIS A 198 -47.23 -16.38 2.71
CA HIS A 198 -47.64 -14.97 2.70
C HIS A 198 -47.75 -14.37 4.11
N THR A 199 -48.14 -15.18 5.10
CA THR A 199 -48.24 -14.74 6.49
C THR A 199 -46.86 -14.55 7.10
N LEU A 200 -45.96 -15.52 6.94
CA LEU A 200 -44.57 -15.41 7.38
C LEU A 200 -43.86 -14.27 6.64
N GLY A 201 -44.09 -14.18 5.33
CA GLY A 201 -43.38 -13.25 4.47
C GLY A 201 -41.98 -13.75 4.13
N TYR A 202 -41.13 -12.83 3.71
CA TYR A 202 -39.76 -13.13 3.33
C TYR A 202 -38.84 -11.95 3.63
N VAL A 203 -37.53 -12.22 3.60
CA VAL A 203 -36.47 -11.22 3.73
C VAL A 203 -35.79 -11.01 2.38
N GLY A 204 -35.26 -9.82 2.15
CA GLY A 204 -34.45 -9.50 0.98
C GLY A 204 -33.55 -8.30 1.25
N LYS A 205 -32.67 -7.97 0.31
CA LYS A 205 -31.80 -6.79 0.45
C LYS A 205 -32.61 -5.52 0.64
N ILE A 206 -32.19 -4.68 1.57
CA ILE A 206 -32.80 -3.37 1.74
C ILE A 206 -32.65 -2.55 0.45
N SER A 207 -33.75 -1.92 0.02
CA SER A 207 -33.75 -1.04 -1.14
C SER A 207 -33.26 0.35 -0.74
N GLN A 208 -32.84 1.15 -1.72
CA GLN A 208 -32.36 2.50 -1.46
C GLN A 208 -33.45 3.41 -0.85
N LEU A 209 -34.71 3.21 -1.23
CA LEU A 209 -35.85 3.96 -0.66
C LEU A 209 -36.10 3.59 0.80
N GLU A 210 -36.08 2.30 1.14
CA GLU A 210 -36.25 1.86 2.54
C GLU A 210 -35.09 2.30 3.43
N LEU A 211 -33.89 2.46 2.87
CA LEU A 211 -32.70 2.91 3.59
C LEU A 211 -32.84 4.36 4.08
N GLU A 212 -33.55 5.22 3.34
CA GLU A 212 -33.79 6.62 3.72
C GLU A 212 -34.54 6.72 5.06
N ASP A 213 -35.49 5.81 5.29
CA ASP A 213 -36.27 5.71 6.53
C ASP A 213 -35.57 4.87 7.62
N ASN A 214 -34.55 4.08 7.26
CA ASN A 214 -33.90 3.11 8.13
C ASN A 214 -32.36 3.26 8.10
N LEU A 215 -31.88 4.41 8.58
CA LEU A 215 -30.46 4.80 8.55
C LEU A 215 -29.51 3.86 9.32
N ASN A 216 -30.03 2.94 10.13
CA ASN A 216 -29.28 1.93 10.88
C ASN A 216 -29.06 0.62 10.10
N TYR A 217 -29.30 0.61 8.80
CA TYR A 217 -28.99 -0.49 7.90
C TYR A 217 -27.89 -0.10 6.92
N LYS A 218 -27.23 -1.11 6.36
CA LYS A 218 -26.39 -0.98 5.17
C LYS A 218 -27.14 -1.56 3.98
N ILE A 219 -26.81 -1.10 2.78
CA ILE A 219 -27.42 -1.62 1.53
C ILE A 219 -27.22 -3.13 1.33
N THR A 220 -26.19 -3.69 1.99
CA THR A 220 -25.87 -5.12 1.98
C THR A 220 -26.70 -5.95 2.97
N ASP A 221 -27.40 -5.30 3.90
CA ASP A 221 -28.14 -5.97 4.96
C ASP A 221 -29.48 -6.51 4.46
N ASP A 222 -29.94 -7.59 5.10
CA ASP A 222 -31.25 -8.17 4.82
C ASP A 222 -32.32 -7.49 5.67
N TYR A 223 -33.47 -7.22 5.04
CA TYR A 223 -34.61 -6.53 5.60
C TYR A 223 -35.89 -7.33 5.32
N GLY A 224 -36.80 -7.40 6.29
CA GLY A 224 -38.11 -8.02 6.16
C GLY A 224 -38.97 -7.29 5.14
N LYS A 225 -39.41 -7.99 4.09
CA LYS A 225 -40.13 -7.38 2.96
C LYS A 225 -41.64 -7.49 3.05
N SER A 226 -42.13 -8.49 3.77
CA SER A 226 -43.57 -8.76 3.88
C SER A 226 -43.90 -9.58 5.11
N GLY A 227 -45.19 -9.74 5.39
CA GLY A 227 -45.70 -10.63 6.43
C GLY A 227 -45.16 -10.30 7.82
N LEU A 228 -44.98 -11.35 8.63
CA LEU A 228 -44.43 -11.25 9.98
C LEU A 228 -42.99 -10.76 9.99
N GLU A 229 -42.18 -11.08 8.96
CA GLU A 229 -40.80 -10.61 8.86
C GLU A 229 -40.71 -9.08 8.82
N LEU A 230 -41.60 -8.40 8.07
CA LEU A 230 -41.65 -6.93 8.03
C LEU A 230 -42.29 -6.35 9.30
N VAL A 231 -43.41 -6.91 9.76
CA VAL A 231 -44.15 -6.36 10.92
C VAL A 231 -43.32 -6.42 12.21
N TYR A 232 -42.58 -7.50 12.41
CA TYR A 232 -41.71 -7.70 13.57
C TYR A 232 -40.23 -7.44 13.24
N GLU A 233 -39.93 -6.64 12.21
CA GLU A 233 -38.53 -6.36 11.82
C GLU A 233 -37.70 -5.90 13.02
N ASN A 234 -38.21 -4.96 13.81
CA ASN A 234 -37.47 -4.41 14.95
C ASN A 234 -37.21 -5.42 16.09
N ASP A 235 -38.09 -6.43 16.23
CA ASP A 235 -37.95 -7.49 17.24
C ASP A 235 -37.11 -8.66 16.72
N LEU A 236 -37.18 -8.92 15.41
CA LEU A 236 -36.46 -9.99 14.74
C LEU A 236 -35.04 -9.58 14.36
N LYS A 237 -34.79 -8.30 14.06
CA LYS A 237 -33.48 -7.79 13.67
C LYS A 237 -32.55 -7.87 14.88
N GLY A 238 -31.51 -8.69 14.77
CA GLY A 238 -30.40 -8.65 15.71
C GLY A 238 -29.56 -7.38 15.54
N THR A 239 -28.86 -6.96 16.59
CA THR A 239 -27.90 -5.85 16.51
C THR A 239 -26.58 -6.35 15.94
N SER A 240 -26.24 -5.95 14.71
CA SER A 240 -24.94 -6.28 14.11
C SER A 240 -23.80 -5.79 14.98
N GLY A 241 -22.81 -6.66 15.20
CA GLY A 241 -21.59 -6.32 15.92
C GLY A 241 -20.56 -5.68 15.00
N GLN A 242 -19.53 -5.08 15.58
CA GLN A 242 -18.44 -4.48 14.82
C GLN A 242 -17.10 -4.88 15.43
N GLU A 243 -16.31 -5.67 14.72
CA GLU A 243 -14.96 -5.99 15.14
C GLU A 243 -13.96 -5.07 14.47
N GLN A 244 -13.02 -4.54 15.24
CA GLN A 244 -11.82 -3.91 14.72
C GLN A 244 -10.71 -4.94 14.64
N VAL A 245 -10.26 -5.21 13.43
CA VAL A 245 -9.21 -6.19 13.15
C VAL A 245 -7.97 -5.50 12.62
N GLU A 246 -6.84 -5.88 13.17
CA GLU A 246 -5.52 -5.53 12.67
C GLU A 246 -5.16 -6.50 11.54
N VAL A 247 -4.85 -5.98 10.35
CA VAL A 247 -4.48 -6.76 9.19
C VAL A 247 -3.02 -6.55 8.79
N ASP A 248 -2.39 -7.58 8.23
CA ASP A 248 -1.07 -7.47 7.61
C ASP A 248 -1.13 -6.82 6.21
N SER A 249 0.03 -6.66 5.58
CA SER A 249 0.15 -6.10 4.22
C SER A 249 -0.53 -6.93 3.11
N VAL A 250 -0.94 -8.16 3.44
CA VAL A 250 -1.61 -9.13 2.55
C VAL A 250 -3.11 -9.23 2.90
N GLY A 251 -3.58 -8.48 3.91
CA GLY A 251 -4.97 -8.45 4.35
C GLY A 251 -5.34 -9.50 5.38
N ARG A 252 -4.39 -10.27 5.92
CA ARG A 252 -4.67 -11.32 6.90
C ARG A 252 -4.88 -10.71 8.27
N ILE A 253 -5.91 -11.18 8.98
CA ILE A 253 -6.21 -10.74 10.33
C ILE A 253 -5.13 -11.28 11.29
N GLN A 254 -4.39 -10.37 11.91
CA GLN A 254 -3.37 -10.66 12.92
C GLN A 254 -3.97 -10.63 14.32
N ARG A 255 -4.87 -9.66 14.59
CA ARG A 255 -5.40 -9.42 15.94
C ARG A 255 -6.77 -8.76 15.90
N ILE A 256 -7.63 -9.13 16.85
CA ILE A 256 -8.87 -8.39 17.16
C ILE A 256 -8.53 -7.35 18.23
N LEU A 257 -8.76 -6.08 17.90
CA LEU A 257 -8.44 -4.92 18.75
C LEU A 257 -9.62 -4.52 19.65
N ALA A 258 -10.84 -4.60 19.12
CA ALA A 258 -12.08 -4.28 19.82
C ALA A 258 -13.26 -5.02 19.18
N THR A 259 -14.30 -5.30 19.97
CA THR A 259 -15.56 -5.93 19.59
C THR A 259 -16.73 -5.07 20.09
#